data_AF-A0A6C0AMF4-F1
#
_entry.id   AF-A0A6C0AMF4-F1
#
_cell.length_a   1.000
_cell.length_b   1.000
_cell.length_c   1.000
_cell.angle_alpha   90.00
_cell.angle_beta   90.00
_cell.angle_gamma   90.00
#
_symmetry.space_group_name_H-M   'P 1'
#
loop_
_entity.id
_entity.type
_entity.pdbx_description
1 polymer ?
#
loop_
_entity_poly.entity_id
_entity_poly.type
_entity_poly.pdbx_seq_one_letter_code
_entity_poly.pdbx_strand_id
1 'polypeptide(L)'
;MNNFIFSSLVYYLSLQRCSKYNDFSIHGLWPDYIDGGYPQFCTNQQFNLSTIEPIMDDLNKYWNSCTGKSDTFWKHEFEKHGTCFDPPTTEFDYFNNTLTTFHKLKNDGTIDKLCHDKFNCMIELPNYNIYTNYS
;
A
#
# COMPACT_ATOMS: atom_id res chain seq x y z
N MET A 1 28.52 -16.86 7.35
CA MET A 1 27.95 -16.79 6.00
C MET A 1 26.59 -16.14 6.12
N ASN A 2 26.53 -14.83 5.94
CA ASN A 2 25.27 -14.08 6.01
C ASN A 2 24.57 -14.23 4.66
N ASN A 3 23.71 -15.24 4.53
CA ASN A 3 22.74 -15.31 3.44
C ASN A 3 21.66 -14.25 3.69
N PHE A 4 22.01 -12.98 3.54
CA PHE A 4 21.02 -11.97 3.24
C PHE A 4 20.62 -12.22 1.78
N ILE A 5 19.54 -12.98 1.60
CA ILE A 5 18.78 -12.90 0.35
C ILE A 5 18.33 -11.44 0.31
N PHE A 6 18.96 -10.61 -0.52
CA PHE A 6 18.37 -9.32 -0.87
C PHE A 6 16.98 -9.65 -1.38
N SER A 7 15.93 -9.17 -0.71
CA SER A 7 14.58 -9.35 -1.18
C SER A 7 14.56 -8.87 -2.64
N SER A 8 14.15 -9.73 -3.57
CA SER A 8 14.05 -9.38 -4.99
C SER A 8 12.93 -8.38 -5.25
N LEU A 9 12.31 -7.85 -4.20
CA LEU A 9 11.16 -6.98 -4.25
C LEU A 9 11.54 -5.51 -4.03
N VAL A 10 10.94 -4.67 -4.84
CA VAL A 10 10.86 -3.22 -4.65
C VAL A 10 9.40 -2.88 -4.35
N TYR A 11 9.16 -1.99 -3.40
CA TYR A 11 7.80 -1.62 -3.01
C TYR A 11 7.42 -0.26 -3.56
N TYR A 12 6.20 -0.13 -4.08
CA TYR A 12 5.67 1.13 -4.61
C TYR A 12 4.40 1.54 -3.89
N LEU A 13 4.36 2.77 -3.39
CA LEU A 13 3.12 3.40 -2.98
C LEU A 13 2.43 3.99 -4.22
N SER A 14 1.30 3.40 -4.59
CA SER A 14 0.45 3.86 -5.68
C SER A 14 -0.65 4.77 -5.16
N LEU A 15 -0.81 5.94 -5.78
CA LEU A 15 -1.73 7.01 -5.42
C LEU A 15 -2.63 7.34 -6.60
N GLN A 16 -3.86 7.75 -6.28
CA GLN A 16 -4.87 8.16 -7.25
C GLN A 16 -5.64 9.39 -6.76
N ARG A 17 -6.07 10.25 -7.67
CA ARG A 17 -6.97 11.37 -7.37
C ARG A 17 -8.40 10.99 -7.73
N CYS A 18 -9.29 10.92 -6.76
CA CYS A 18 -10.71 10.85 -7.08
C CYS A 18 -11.22 12.27 -7.38
N SER A 19 -11.95 12.44 -8.49
CA SER A 19 -12.44 13.75 -8.97
C SER A 19 -13.18 14.59 -7.93
N LYS A 20 -13.77 13.93 -6.92
CA LYS A 20 -14.55 14.56 -5.86
C LYS A 20 -13.71 15.31 -4.82
N TYR A 21 -12.47 14.90 -4.56
CA TYR A 21 -11.69 15.39 -3.40
C TYR A 21 -10.47 16.22 -3.79
N ASN A 22 -10.03 16.17 -5.06
CA ASN A 22 -8.84 16.85 -5.61
C ASN A 22 -7.54 16.64 -4.82
N ASP A 23 -7.55 15.76 -3.82
CA ASP A 23 -6.40 15.31 -3.04
C ASP A 23 -6.08 13.86 -3.42
N PHE A 24 -4.85 13.43 -3.14
CA PHE A 24 -4.44 12.05 -3.33
C PHE A 24 -5.08 11.14 -2.28
N SER A 25 -5.62 10.02 -2.78
CA SER A 25 -6.00 8.84 -2.02
C SER A 25 -5.05 7.71 -2.41
N ILE A 26 -4.86 6.76 -1.50
CA ILE A 26 -4.07 5.56 -1.73
C ILE A 26 -4.83 4.68 -2.74
N HIS A 27 -4.10 4.21 -3.75
CA HIS A 27 -4.56 3.12 -4.60
C HIS A 27 -4.12 1.80 -3.99
N GLY A 28 -2.82 1.65 -3.70
CA GLY A 28 -2.29 0.46 -3.06
C GLY A 28 -0.81 0.54 -2.75
N LEU A 29 -0.30 -0.50 -2.08
CA LEU A 29 1.11 -0.70 -1.80
C LEU A 29 1.53 -2.03 -2.42
N TRP A 30 2.40 -1.97 -3.42
CA TRP A 30 2.63 -3.11 -4.30
C TRP A 30 4.09 -3.56 -4.27
N PRO A 31 4.35 -4.85 -4.03
CA PRO A 31 5.66 -5.45 -4.29
C PRO A 31 5.80 -5.73 -5.79
N ASP A 32 6.92 -5.30 -6.37
CA ASP A 32 7.33 -5.57 -7.75
C ASP A 32 8.68 -6.28 -7.74
N TYR A 33 8.94 -7.12 -8.75
CA TYR A 33 10.26 -7.73 -8.90
C TYR A 33 11.27 -6.73 -9.49
N ILE A 34 12.50 -6.74 -8.98
CA ILE A 34 13.56 -5.85 -9.45
C ILE A 34 13.94 -6.08 -10.93
N ASP A 35 13.73 -7.29 -11.45
CA ASP A 35 13.97 -7.68 -12.85
C ASP A 35 12.72 -7.53 -13.73
N GLY A 36 11.62 -7.03 -13.16
CA GLY A 36 10.40 -6.66 -13.87
C GLY A 36 9.21 -7.59 -13.60
N GLY A 37 8.01 -7.04 -13.81
CA GLY A 37 6.77 -7.70 -13.43
C GLY A 37 6.50 -7.61 -11.93
N TYR A 38 5.38 -8.18 -11.49
CA TYR A 38 4.97 -8.15 -10.10
C TYR A 38 4.32 -9.48 -9.67
N PRO A 39 4.60 -9.95 -8.45
CA PRO A 39 3.84 -11.04 -7.85
C PRO A 39 2.38 -10.64 -7.62
N GLN A 40 1.46 -11.59 -7.81
CA GLN A 40 0.04 -11.36 -7.52
C GLN A 40 -0.63 -12.63 -7.01
N PHE A 41 -1.60 -12.49 -6.09
CA PHE A 41 -2.38 -13.58 -5.51
C PHE A 41 -1.48 -14.71 -4.96
N CYS A 42 -0.46 -14.35 -4.19
CA CYS A 42 0.60 -15.28 -3.76
C CYS A 42 0.13 -16.33 -2.75
N THR A 43 -1.00 -16.09 -2.09
CA THR A 43 -1.64 -17.06 -1.19
C THR A 43 -3.15 -17.09 -1.46
N ASN A 44 -3.83 -18.11 -0.92
CA ASN A 44 -5.29 -18.22 -0.97
C ASN A 44 -5.97 -17.52 0.23
N GLN A 45 -5.26 -16.68 0.99
CA GLN A 45 -5.82 -15.97 2.12
C GLN A 45 -7.01 -15.13 1.66
N GLN A 46 -8.13 -15.27 2.37
CA GLN A 46 -9.34 -14.49 2.13
C GLN A 46 -9.34 -13.28 3.05
N PHE A 47 -9.55 -12.10 2.48
CA PHE A 47 -9.64 -10.86 3.23
C PHE A 47 -10.80 -10.88 4.22
N ASN A 48 -10.55 -10.41 5.44
CA ASN A 48 -11.54 -10.27 6.49
C ASN A 48 -11.59 -8.83 7.02
N LEU A 49 -12.63 -8.09 6.62
CA LEU A 49 -12.83 -6.69 7.00
C LEU A 49 -12.77 -6.43 8.51
N SER A 50 -13.15 -7.40 9.36
CA SER A 50 -13.11 -7.19 10.82
C SER A 50 -11.71 -7.02 11.39
N THR A 51 -10.67 -7.45 10.67
CA THR A 51 -9.27 -7.33 11.12
C THR A 51 -8.76 -5.89 11.06
N ILE A 52 -9.43 -5.01 10.29
CA ILE A 52 -8.99 -3.62 10.05
C ILE A 52 -9.94 -2.57 10.62
N GLU A 53 -10.97 -2.98 11.36
CA GLU A 53 -11.90 -2.07 12.06
C GLU A 53 -11.21 -0.97 12.88
N PRO A 54 -10.09 -1.22 13.60
CA PRO A 54 -9.45 -0.18 14.40
C PRO A 54 -8.92 1.03 13.59
N ILE A 55 -8.76 0.90 12.28
CA ILE A 55 -8.22 1.93 11.37
C ILE A 55 -9.22 2.34 10.27
N MET A 56 -10.50 1.98 10.43
CA MET A 56 -11.55 2.15 9.42
C MET A 56 -11.77 3.62 9.02
N ASP A 57 -11.69 4.55 9.97
CA ASP A 57 -11.86 5.98 9.70
C ASP A 57 -10.76 6.53 8.77
N ASP A 58 -9.53 6.06 8.96
CA ASP A 58 -8.38 6.49 8.18
C ASP A 58 -8.41 5.88 6.77
N LEU A 59 -8.79 4.61 6.66
CA LEU A 59 -9.05 3.94 5.39
C LEU A 59 -10.16 4.63 4.58
N ASN A 60 -11.27 4.97 5.22
CA ASN A 60 -12.38 5.67 4.57
C ASN A 60 -11.99 7.05 4.05
N LYS A 61 -11.01 7.70 4.70
CA LYS A 61 -10.57 9.04 4.33
C LYS A 61 -9.48 9.05 3.27
N TYR A 62 -8.50 8.14 3.37
CA TYR A 62 -7.28 8.19 2.56
C TYR A 62 -7.04 6.96 1.69
N TRP A 63 -7.89 5.93 1.76
CA TRP A 63 -7.82 4.76 0.89
C TRP A 63 -9.20 4.37 0.37
N ASN A 64 -10.08 5.34 0.15
CA ASN A 64 -11.41 5.06 -0.41
C ASN A 64 -11.32 4.65 -1.88
N SER A 65 -12.29 3.86 -2.35
CA SER A 65 -12.42 3.61 -3.78
C SER A 65 -12.85 4.88 -4.52
N CYS A 66 -12.26 5.15 -5.69
CA CYS A 66 -12.76 6.18 -6.60
C CYS A 66 -14.00 5.73 -7.38
N THR A 67 -14.21 4.41 -7.49
CA THR A 67 -15.34 3.81 -8.22
C THR A 67 -15.90 2.62 -7.46
N GLY A 68 -17.11 2.73 -6.93
CA GLY A 68 -17.78 1.64 -6.22
C GLY A 68 -17.48 1.62 -4.71
N LYS A 69 -17.49 0.43 -4.11
CA LYS A 69 -17.38 0.25 -2.66
C LYS A 69 -15.93 0.08 -2.22
N SER A 70 -15.55 0.76 -1.13
CA SER A 70 -14.20 0.69 -0.59
C SER A 70 -13.84 -0.69 -0.04
N ASP A 71 -14.76 -1.40 0.62
CA ASP A 71 -14.52 -2.74 1.17
C ASP A 71 -14.10 -3.77 0.09
N THR A 72 -14.74 -3.71 -1.07
CA THR A 72 -14.45 -4.56 -2.23
C THR A 72 -13.10 -4.20 -2.83
N PHE A 73 -12.76 -2.91 -2.82
CA PHE A 73 -11.47 -2.41 -3.28
C PHE A 73 -10.33 -2.84 -2.35
N TRP A 74 -10.48 -2.67 -1.03
CA TRP A 74 -9.50 -3.13 -0.04
C TRP A 74 -9.27 -4.63 -0.12
N LYS A 75 -10.35 -5.42 -0.27
CA LYS A 75 -10.26 -6.85 -0.53
C LYS A 75 -9.34 -7.15 -1.72
N HIS A 76 -9.56 -6.47 -2.85
CA HIS A 76 -8.74 -6.66 -4.05
C HIS A 76 -7.27 -6.35 -3.80
N GLU A 77 -6.98 -5.20 -3.20
CA GLU A 77 -5.61 -4.75 -2.95
C GLU A 77 -4.87 -5.71 -2.02
N PHE A 78 -5.51 -6.18 -0.95
CA PHE A 78 -4.89 -7.13 -0.04
C PHE A 78 -4.69 -8.51 -0.69
N GLU A 79 -5.74 -9.12 -1.25
CA GLU A 79 -5.66 -10.48 -1.79
C GLU A 79 -4.68 -10.56 -2.98
N LYS A 80 -4.63 -9.51 -3.81
CA LYS A 80 -3.74 -9.45 -4.97
C LYS A 80 -2.32 -9.08 -4.60
N HIS A 81 -2.11 -8.05 -3.79
CA HIS A 81 -0.78 -7.46 -3.55
C HIS A 81 -0.27 -7.67 -2.13
N GLY A 82 -1.12 -7.49 -1.11
CA GLY A 82 -0.76 -7.73 0.30
C GLY A 82 -0.29 -9.15 0.59
N THR A 83 -0.89 -10.16 -0.07
CA THR A 83 -0.48 -11.57 0.07
C THR A 83 0.93 -11.88 -0.44
N CYS A 84 1.55 -10.95 -1.16
CA CYS A 84 2.86 -11.11 -1.81
C CYS A 84 4.01 -10.41 -1.08
N PHE A 85 3.77 -9.88 0.12
CA PHE A 85 4.82 -9.24 0.92
C PHE A 85 5.82 -10.27 1.44
N ASP A 86 7.09 -9.89 1.49
CA ASP A 86 8.16 -10.72 2.03
C ASP A 86 9.00 -9.98 3.09
N PRO A 87 9.01 -10.46 4.35
CA PRO A 87 8.14 -11.53 4.87
C PRO A 87 6.64 -11.24 4.80
N PRO A 88 5.81 -12.28 4.97
CA PRO A 88 4.35 -12.16 4.99
C PRO A 88 3.86 -11.14 6.02
N THR A 89 2.84 -10.37 5.64
CA THR A 89 2.17 -9.37 6.47
C THR A 89 0.78 -9.84 6.89
N THR A 90 0.27 -9.33 8.00
CA THR A 90 -1.16 -9.43 8.33
C THR A 90 -1.97 -8.42 7.52
N GLU A 91 -3.30 -8.60 7.47
CA GLU A 91 -4.21 -7.60 6.89
C GLU A 91 -4.07 -6.26 7.61
N PHE A 92 -4.15 -6.26 8.94
CA PHE A 92 -3.99 -5.04 9.73
C PHE A 92 -2.67 -4.34 9.44
N ASP A 93 -1.55 -5.05 9.47
CA ASP A 93 -0.23 -4.45 9.23
C ASP A 93 -0.10 -3.93 7.79
N TYR A 94 -0.65 -4.64 6.79
CA TYR A 94 -0.63 -4.18 5.39
C TYR A 94 -1.30 -2.80 5.27
N PHE A 95 -2.51 -2.67 5.81
CA PHE A 95 -3.28 -1.43 5.72
C PHE A 95 -2.67 -0.33 6.60
N ASN A 96 -2.34 -0.64 7.85
CA ASN A 96 -1.81 0.32 8.81
C ASN A 96 -0.43 0.87 8.37
N ASN A 97 0.45 0.00 7.85
CA ASN A 97 1.79 0.42 7.43
C ASN A 97 1.73 1.27 6.15
N THR A 98 0.79 0.96 5.24
CA THR A 98 0.57 1.76 4.04
C THR A 98 0.02 3.15 4.39
N LEU A 99 -0.98 3.24 5.28
CA LEU A 99 -1.48 4.52 5.79
C LEU A 99 -0.39 5.34 6.47
N THR A 100 0.40 4.70 7.34
CA THR A 100 1.55 5.34 8.01
C THR A 100 2.55 5.90 7.00
N THR A 101 2.85 5.15 5.95
CA THR A 101 3.75 5.57 4.88
C THR A 101 3.17 6.74 4.08
N PHE A 102 1.90 6.67 3.71
CA PHE A 102 1.20 7.76 3.03
C PHE A 102 1.24 9.05 3.85
N HIS A 103 0.89 8.99 5.14
CA HIS A 103 0.92 10.15 6.03
C HIS A 103 2.31 10.76 6.14
N LYS A 104 3.34 9.93 6.27
CA LYS A 104 4.73 10.40 6.30
C LYS A 104 5.09 11.18 5.04
N LEU A 105 4.85 10.59 3.86
CA LEU A 105 5.17 11.20 2.56
C LEU A 105 4.29 12.41 2.21
N LYS A 106 3.07 12.46 2.74
CA LYS A 106 2.20 13.63 2.63
C LYS A 106 2.75 14.77 3.50
N ASN A 107 3.08 14.48 4.76
CA ASN A 107 3.52 15.47 5.74
C ASN A 107 4.91 16.05 5.42
N ASP A 108 5.81 15.27 4.84
CA ASP A 108 7.13 15.75 4.41
C ASP A 108 7.14 16.42 3.01
N GLY A 109 5.98 16.47 2.34
CA GLY A 109 5.80 17.11 1.04
C GLY A 109 6.30 16.27 -0.16
N THR A 110 6.72 15.02 0.06
CA THR A 110 7.18 14.14 -1.01
C THR A 110 6.10 13.89 -2.05
N ILE A 111 4.84 13.67 -1.62
CA ILE A 111 3.72 13.47 -2.55
C ILE A 111 3.54 14.68 -3.46
N ASP A 112 3.49 15.88 -2.91
CA ASP A 112 3.31 17.10 -3.70
C ASP A 112 4.45 17.30 -4.69
N LYS A 113 5.69 17.03 -4.25
CA LYS A 113 6.89 17.15 -5.08
C LYS A 113 6.93 16.16 -6.25
N LEU A 114 6.56 14.90 -6.02
CA LEU A 114 6.70 13.83 -7.02
C LEU A 114 5.45 13.60 -7.87
N CYS A 115 4.28 13.98 -7.35
CA CYS A 115 2.98 13.67 -7.92
C CYS A 115 2.17 14.90 -8.36
N HIS A 116 2.56 16.11 -7.95
CA HIS A 116 2.00 17.44 -8.27
C HIS A 116 0.69 17.49 -9.08
N ASP A 117 0.71 17.30 -10.40
CA ASP A 117 -0.41 17.43 -11.34
C ASP A 117 -0.94 16.08 -11.87
N LYS A 118 -0.36 14.97 -11.42
CA LYS A 118 -0.72 13.63 -11.89
C LYS A 118 -2.06 13.18 -11.31
N PHE A 119 -2.83 12.46 -12.13
CA PHE A 119 -4.04 11.78 -11.67
C PHE A 119 -3.72 10.48 -10.95
N ASN A 120 -2.72 9.73 -11.45
CA ASN A 120 -2.16 8.54 -10.82
C ASN A 120 -0.66 8.76 -10.62
N CYS A 121 -0.12 8.31 -9.49
CA CYS A 121 1.30 8.46 -9.16
C CYS A 121 1.81 7.21 -8.45
N MET A 122 2.99 6.73 -8.83
CA MET A 122 3.70 5.68 -8.10
C MET A 122 4.98 6.26 -7.51
N ILE A 123 5.22 5.99 -6.23
CA ILE A 123 6.42 6.38 -5.50
C ILE A 123 7.16 5.12 -5.08
N GLU A 124 8.38 4.94 -5.56
CA GLU A 124 9.27 3.86 -5.13
C GLU A 124 9.70 4.06 -3.67
N LEU A 125 9.72 2.98 -2.90
CA LEU A 125 10.09 2.95 -1.50
C LEU A 125 11.38 2.12 -1.33
N PRO A 126 12.56 2.65 -1.67
CA PRO A 126 13.82 1.89 -1.74
C PRO A 126 14.31 1.32 -0.41
N ASN A 127 13.77 1.80 0.72
CA ASN A 127 14.06 1.29 2.06
C ASN A 127 12.77 0.96 2.82
N TYR A 128 11.76 0.44 2.13
CA TYR A 128 10.50 0.08 2.78
C TYR A 128 10.76 -0.99 3.84
N ASN A 129 10.80 -0.56 5.10
CA ASN A 129 11.04 -1.43 6.22
C ASN A 129 9.70 -1.86 6.81
N ILE A 130 9.25 -3.03 6.41
CA ILE A 130 8.03 -3.67 6.93
C ILE A 130 8.08 -3.97 8.44
N TYR A 131 9.24 -3.83 9.10
CA TYR A 131 9.43 -4.13 10.52
C TYR A 131 9.37 -2.90 11.45
N THR A 132 9.23 -1.67 10.96
CA THR A 132 9.38 -0.47 11.82
C THR A 132 8.24 -0.20 12.81
N ASN A 133 7.17 -0.99 12.80
CA ASN A 133 6.01 -0.74 13.66
C ASN A 133 5.98 -1.58 14.96
N TYR A 134 7.11 -2.19 15.33
CA TYR A 134 7.31 -2.88 16.62
C TYR A 134 8.27 -2.15 17.59
N SER A 135 8.41 -0.81 17.49
CA SER A 135 9.22 -0.02 18.43
C SER A 135 8.41 0.52 19.59
#